data_AF-A0A2M8GCK7-F1
#
_entry.id   AF-A0A2M8GCK7-F1
#
_cell.length_a   1.000
_cell.length_b   1.000
_cell.length_c   1.000
_cell.angle_alpha   90.00
_cell.angle_beta   90.00
_cell.angle_gamma   90.00
#
_symmetry.space_group_name_H-M   'P 1'
#
loop_
_entity.id
_entity.type
_entity.pdbx_description
1 polymer ?
#
loop_
_entity_poly.entity_id
_entity_poly.type
_entity_poly.pdbx_seq_one_letter_code
_entity_poly.pdbx_strand_id
1 'polypeptide(L)'
;PNIFGENIALRILDKEKLVLGLAQLGFSPPNLTVFKDSILKSHGIILVCGPTGSGKTTTLYSALSYLNSKEKNIVTLEDPVEYEIPELCQSQINLKQGFTFASGLRAILRQDPDIILVGEMRDAETVEAAIRAAITGHLVFSTLHTNDAVGAIARLLDMGVEPYLLSSSLVAILGQRLVRCICPACKERVRPEEDLLKMVGMDEKSKGLLFHQGKGCERCYGTGYRDRIGIFEILPVSSFLASLIAKGTDDQTLKNRAKEEGMTTMMEDGLQKAWEGVTTLEEVVRVAYGS
;
A
#
# COMPACT_ATOMS: atom_id res chain seq x y z
N PRO A 1 13.61 -6.56 -27.03
CA PRO A 1 14.67 -6.23 -28.01
C PRO A 1 15.84 -5.48 -27.35
N ASN A 2 17.04 -6.04 -27.45
CA ASN A 2 18.31 -5.41 -27.13
C ASN A 2 19.27 -5.63 -28.32
N ILE A 3 20.47 -5.03 -28.25
CA ILE A 3 21.47 -5.12 -29.34
C ILE A 3 21.94 -6.56 -29.63
N PHE A 4 21.62 -7.52 -28.75
CA PHE A 4 21.97 -8.94 -28.86
C PHE A 4 20.76 -9.84 -29.17
N GLY A 5 19.58 -9.28 -29.46
CA GLY A 5 18.37 -10.03 -29.81
C GLY A 5 17.18 -9.75 -28.90
N GLU A 6 16.43 -10.81 -28.57
CA GLU A 6 15.22 -10.70 -27.74
C GLU A 6 15.49 -11.16 -26.30
N ASN A 7 14.92 -10.44 -25.34
CA ASN A 7 14.89 -10.84 -23.94
C ASN A 7 13.45 -11.13 -23.57
N ILE A 8 13.19 -12.34 -23.05
CA ILE A 8 11.87 -12.79 -22.62
C ILE A 8 11.93 -12.97 -21.11
N ALA A 9 11.01 -12.30 -20.40
CA ALA A 9 10.81 -12.49 -18.98
C ALA A 9 9.48 -13.22 -18.73
N LEU A 10 9.54 -14.34 -18.01
CA LEU A 10 8.37 -15.12 -17.62
C LEU A 10 8.14 -14.92 -16.11
N ARG A 11 6.92 -14.56 -15.73
CA ARG A 11 6.51 -14.42 -14.33
C ARG A 11 5.48 -15.51 -14.00
N ILE A 12 5.77 -16.30 -12.97
CA ILE A 12 4.83 -17.27 -12.42
C ILE A 12 3.97 -16.55 -11.37
N LEU A 13 2.66 -16.68 -11.51
CA LEU A 13 1.66 -16.16 -10.60
C LEU A 13 1.04 -17.35 -9.84
N ASP A 14 1.17 -17.35 -8.52
CA ASP A 14 0.71 -18.44 -7.64
C ASP A 14 -0.65 -18.09 -7.03
N LYS A 15 -1.70 -18.81 -7.46
CA LYS A 15 -3.10 -18.53 -7.09
C LYS A 15 -3.43 -18.84 -5.63
N GLU A 16 -2.71 -19.76 -4.99
CA GLU A 16 -3.06 -20.24 -3.64
C GLU A 16 -2.64 -19.29 -2.52
N LYS A 17 -1.67 -18.41 -2.80
CA LYS A 17 -1.09 -17.49 -1.80
C LYS A 17 -1.78 -16.13 -1.71
N LEU A 18 -2.85 -15.89 -2.48
CA LEU A 18 -3.26 -14.51 -2.74
C LEU A 18 -4.36 -13.96 -1.84
N VAL A 19 -5.28 -14.80 -1.36
CA VAL A 19 -6.28 -14.39 -0.37
C VAL A 19 -5.70 -14.58 1.03
N LEU A 20 -4.57 -13.92 1.28
CA LEU A 20 -4.08 -13.73 2.64
C LEU A 20 -5.14 -12.89 3.35
N GLY A 21 -5.71 -13.40 4.45
CA GLY A 21 -6.56 -12.55 5.29
C GLY A 21 -5.78 -11.32 5.75
N LEU A 22 -6.47 -10.20 6.03
CA LEU A 22 -5.82 -8.95 6.47
C LEU A 22 -4.79 -9.17 7.60
N ALA A 23 -5.05 -10.11 8.50
CA ALA A 23 -4.16 -10.46 9.62
C ALA A 23 -2.80 -11.04 9.18
N GLN A 24 -2.70 -11.63 7.99
CA GLN A 24 -1.49 -12.28 7.48
C GLN A 24 -0.61 -11.34 6.64
N LEU A 25 -1.06 -10.12 6.35
CA LEU A 25 -0.32 -9.16 5.53
C LEU A 25 0.85 -8.50 6.28
N GLY A 26 0.87 -8.60 7.61
CA GLY A 26 1.92 -8.03 8.46
C GLY A 26 1.62 -6.63 8.99
N PHE A 27 0.35 -6.23 9.05
CA PHE A 27 -0.03 -5.02 9.77
C PHE A 27 0.37 -5.12 11.24
N SER A 28 0.98 -4.06 11.78
CA SER A 28 1.04 -3.89 13.23
C SER A 28 -0.38 -3.74 13.79
N PRO A 29 -0.64 -4.09 15.07
CA PRO A 29 -1.98 -3.96 15.65
C PRO A 29 -2.61 -2.55 15.53
N PRO A 30 -1.85 -1.45 15.72
CA PRO A 30 -2.37 -0.10 15.47
C PRO A 30 -2.76 0.12 14.00
N ASN A 31 -1.88 -0.21 13.07
CA ASN A 31 -2.14 -0.04 11.63
C ASN A 31 -3.32 -0.90 11.15
N LEU A 32 -3.46 -2.13 11.66
CA LEU A 32 -4.59 -2.99 11.30
C LEU A 32 -5.92 -2.37 11.73
N THR A 33 -5.96 -1.77 12.92
CA THR A 33 -7.14 -1.08 13.44
C THR A 33 -7.50 0.11 12.56
N VAL A 34 -6.54 1.00 12.30
CA VAL A 34 -6.75 2.18 11.44
C VAL A 34 -7.20 1.78 10.04
N PHE A 35 -6.59 0.74 9.45
CA PHE A 35 -6.98 0.27 8.12
C PHE A 35 -8.41 -0.28 8.12
N LYS A 36 -8.76 -1.13 9.09
CA LYS A 36 -10.12 -1.68 9.23
C LYS A 36 -11.18 -0.60 9.39
N ASP A 37 -10.92 0.39 10.25
CA ASP A 37 -11.83 1.51 10.46
C ASP A 37 -12.00 2.36 9.20
N SER A 38 -10.95 2.46 8.38
CA SER A 38 -10.97 3.17 7.10
C SER A 38 -11.81 2.44 6.05
N ILE A 39 -11.58 1.13 5.87
CA ILE A 39 -12.29 0.33 4.86
C ILE A 39 -13.77 0.08 5.20
N LEU A 40 -14.18 0.33 6.44
CA LEU A 40 -15.57 0.23 6.88
C LEU A 40 -16.36 1.53 6.72
N LYS A 41 -15.75 2.61 6.21
CA LYS A 41 -16.48 3.83 5.86
C LYS A 41 -17.50 3.56 4.75
N SER A 42 -18.60 4.31 4.76
CA SER A 42 -19.67 4.17 3.78
C SER A 42 -19.27 4.67 2.39
N HIS A 43 -18.42 5.70 2.32
CA HIS A 43 -17.96 6.30 1.07
C HIS A 43 -16.61 6.99 1.25
N GLY A 44 -16.02 7.39 0.12
CA GLY A 44 -14.73 8.07 0.06
C GLY A 44 -13.66 7.27 -0.66
N ILE A 45 -12.45 7.80 -0.75
CA ILE A 45 -11.31 7.19 -1.46
C ILE A 45 -10.30 6.63 -0.47
N ILE A 46 -9.92 5.37 -0.68
CA ILE A 46 -8.79 4.73 0.00
C ILE A 46 -7.72 4.40 -1.04
N LEU A 47 -6.53 4.97 -0.85
CA LEU A 47 -5.42 4.81 -1.78
C LEU A 47 -4.36 3.88 -1.19
N VAL A 48 -3.93 2.89 -1.97
CA VAL A 48 -2.79 2.04 -1.65
C VAL A 48 -1.61 2.42 -2.53
N CYS A 49 -0.53 2.86 -1.90
CA CYS A 49 0.61 3.49 -2.54
C CYS A 49 1.87 2.64 -2.41
N GLY A 50 2.69 2.66 -3.47
CA GLY A 50 4.00 2.02 -3.48
C GLY A 50 4.47 1.59 -4.87
N PRO A 51 5.74 1.19 -5.02
CA PRO A 51 6.31 0.77 -6.29
C PRO A 51 5.71 -0.56 -6.77
N THR A 52 6.08 -0.95 -7.98
CA THR A 52 5.75 -2.28 -8.51
C THR A 52 6.33 -3.35 -7.59
N GLY A 53 5.52 -4.36 -7.26
CA GLY A 53 5.94 -5.45 -6.38
C GLY A 53 5.91 -5.14 -4.88
N SER A 54 5.33 -4.00 -4.46
CA SER A 54 5.13 -3.71 -3.03
C SER A 54 3.95 -4.45 -2.40
N GLY A 55 3.17 -5.22 -3.17
CA GLY A 55 2.02 -5.99 -2.67
C GLY A 55 0.70 -5.24 -2.61
N LYS A 56 0.54 -4.13 -3.35
CA LYS A 56 -0.69 -3.30 -3.37
C LYS A 56 -1.94 -4.12 -3.73
N THR A 57 -1.88 -4.86 -4.83
CA THR A 57 -2.99 -5.71 -5.30
C THR A 57 -3.38 -6.73 -4.23
N THR A 58 -2.41 -7.37 -3.58
CA THR A 58 -2.66 -8.30 -2.47
C THR A 58 -3.41 -7.62 -1.34
N THR A 59 -2.96 -6.45 -0.88
CA THR A 59 -3.64 -5.69 0.19
C THR A 59 -5.06 -5.30 -0.19
N LEU A 60 -5.27 -4.84 -1.43
CA LEU A 60 -6.59 -4.47 -1.94
C LEU A 60 -7.51 -5.68 -2.04
N TYR A 61 -7.04 -6.79 -2.58
CA TYR A 61 -7.83 -8.02 -2.69
C TYR A 61 -8.19 -8.58 -1.32
N SER A 62 -7.28 -8.51 -0.34
CA SER A 62 -7.57 -8.88 1.06
C SER A 62 -8.62 -7.96 1.70
N ALA A 63 -8.58 -6.65 1.40
CA ALA A 63 -9.57 -5.70 1.90
C ALA A 63 -10.94 -5.96 1.27
N LEU A 64 -11.02 -6.15 -0.05
CA LEU A 64 -12.27 -6.46 -0.74
C LEU A 64 -12.84 -7.80 -0.27
N SER A 65 -12.00 -8.83 -0.09
CA SER A 65 -12.44 -10.13 0.44
C SER A 65 -12.98 -10.01 1.87
N TYR A 66 -12.41 -9.12 2.69
CA TYR A 66 -12.90 -8.83 4.04
C TYR A 66 -14.26 -8.10 4.02
N LEU A 67 -14.49 -7.25 3.02
CA LEU A 67 -15.74 -6.50 2.84
C LEU A 67 -16.81 -7.29 2.07
N ASN A 68 -16.42 -8.39 1.43
CA ASN A 68 -17.30 -9.18 0.58
C ASN A 68 -18.48 -9.74 1.42
N SER A 69 -19.68 -9.32 1.07
CA SER A 69 -20.92 -9.80 1.64
C SER A 69 -22.00 -9.76 0.56
N LYS A 70 -23.03 -10.60 0.71
CA LYS A 70 -24.16 -10.65 -0.23
C LYS A 70 -24.99 -9.35 -0.29
N GLU A 71 -24.76 -8.45 0.64
CA GLU A 71 -25.47 -7.17 0.73
C GLU A 71 -24.76 -6.05 -0.03
N LYS A 72 -23.50 -6.25 -0.42
CA LYS A 72 -22.69 -5.22 -1.09
C LYS A 72 -22.37 -5.62 -2.51
N ASN A 73 -22.65 -4.73 -3.45
CA ASN A 73 -22.21 -4.85 -4.83
C ASN A 73 -20.79 -4.29 -4.98
N ILE A 74 -19.82 -5.18 -5.15
CA ILE A 74 -18.40 -4.84 -5.31
C ILE A 74 -18.00 -5.02 -6.77
N VAL A 75 -17.54 -3.93 -7.41
CA VAL A 75 -17.16 -3.92 -8.82
C VAL A 75 -15.71 -3.44 -8.99
N THR A 76 -14.92 -4.10 -9.85
CA THR A 76 -13.52 -3.76 -10.09
C THR A 76 -13.23 -3.44 -11.56
N LEU A 77 -12.29 -2.53 -11.80
CA LEU A 77 -11.68 -2.23 -13.09
C LEU A 77 -10.18 -2.48 -12.98
N GLU A 78 -9.62 -3.38 -13.80
CA GLU A 78 -8.23 -3.84 -13.63
C GLU A 78 -7.51 -4.05 -14.97
N ASP A 79 -6.18 -3.92 -14.99
CA ASP A 79 -5.37 -4.06 -16.22
C ASP A 79 -4.06 -4.84 -15.95
N PRO A 80 -4.04 -6.18 -16.08
CA PRO A 80 -5.19 -7.08 -16.21
C PRO A 80 -5.82 -7.43 -14.86
N VAL A 81 -6.93 -8.18 -14.87
CA VAL A 81 -7.40 -8.88 -13.66
C VAL A 81 -6.36 -9.95 -13.31
N GLU A 82 -5.71 -9.85 -12.14
CA GLU A 82 -4.66 -10.79 -11.76
C GLU A 82 -5.24 -12.16 -11.34
N TYR A 83 -6.34 -12.13 -10.58
CA TYR A 83 -7.02 -13.32 -10.08
C TYR A 83 -8.52 -13.08 -9.93
N GLU A 84 -9.29 -14.15 -10.08
CA GLU A 84 -10.73 -14.15 -9.84
C GLU A 84 -11.01 -14.23 -8.33
N ILE A 85 -11.73 -13.24 -7.81
CA ILE A 85 -12.27 -13.23 -6.45
C ILE A 85 -13.75 -13.62 -6.56
N PRO A 86 -14.17 -14.71 -5.88
CA PRO A 86 -15.57 -15.12 -5.89
C PRO A 86 -16.50 -13.98 -5.48
N GLU A 87 -17.67 -13.90 -6.13
CA GLU A 87 -18.77 -12.97 -5.85
C GLU A 87 -18.50 -11.49 -6.20
N LEU A 88 -17.29 -11.13 -6.64
CA LEU A 88 -16.99 -9.80 -7.15
C LEU A 88 -17.26 -9.68 -8.66
N CYS A 89 -17.74 -8.52 -9.09
CA CYS A 89 -17.86 -8.19 -10.51
C CYS A 89 -16.54 -7.58 -11.00
N GLN A 90 -15.64 -8.39 -11.57
CA GLN A 90 -14.33 -7.92 -12.03
C GLN A 90 -14.32 -7.67 -13.54
N SER A 91 -13.95 -6.44 -13.93
CA SER A 91 -13.86 -6.02 -15.32
C SER A 91 -12.43 -5.70 -15.71
N GLN A 92 -11.97 -6.30 -16.81
CA GLN A 92 -10.65 -6.01 -17.37
C GLN A 92 -10.71 -4.86 -18.38
N ILE A 93 -9.75 -3.94 -18.30
CA ILE A 93 -9.55 -2.86 -19.27
C ILE A 93 -9.33 -3.43 -20.68
N ASN A 94 -9.95 -2.79 -21.67
CA ASN A 94 -9.82 -3.14 -23.09
C ASN A 94 -9.66 -1.89 -23.95
N LEU A 95 -8.41 -1.43 -24.04
CA LEU A 95 -8.04 -0.23 -24.79
C LEU A 95 -8.42 -0.31 -26.28
N LYS A 96 -8.38 -1.52 -26.88
CA LYS A 96 -8.74 -1.71 -28.31
C LYS A 96 -10.21 -1.40 -28.58
N GLN A 97 -11.08 -1.56 -27.59
CA GLN A 97 -12.51 -1.25 -27.68
C GLN A 97 -12.88 0.08 -27.01
N GLY A 98 -11.88 0.86 -26.57
CA GLY A 98 -12.11 2.12 -25.87
C GLY A 98 -12.60 1.98 -24.43
N PHE A 99 -12.55 0.77 -23.85
CA PHE A 99 -12.91 0.53 -22.45
C PHE A 99 -11.70 0.79 -21.55
N THR A 100 -11.56 2.05 -21.14
CA THR A 100 -10.50 2.60 -20.26
C THR A 100 -10.95 2.63 -18.79
N PHE A 101 -10.04 2.95 -17.84
CA PHE A 101 -10.43 3.14 -16.44
C PHE A 101 -11.50 4.23 -16.27
N ALA A 102 -11.31 5.41 -16.86
CA ALA A 102 -12.29 6.50 -16.77
C ALA A 102 -13.66 6.15 -17.38
N SER A 103 -13.68 5.56 -18.59
CA SER A 103 -14.94 5.18 -19.25
C SER A 103 -15.63 4.01 -18.55
N GLY A 104 -14.86 3.02 -18.09
CA GLY A 104 -15.35 1.92 -17.27
C GLY A 104 -15.95 2.40 -15.96
N LEU A 105 -15.32 3.36 -15.28
CA LEU A 105 -15.81 3.89 -14.01
C LEU A 105 -17.14 4.61 -14.19
N ARG A 106 -17.27 5.43 -15.26
CA ARG A 106 -18.55 6.05 -15.63
C ARG A 106 -19.63 5.03 -15.98
N ALA A 107 -19.27 3.86 -16.48
CA ALA A 107 -20.22 2.79 -16.77
C ALA A 107 -20.70 2.07 -15.50
N ILE A 108 -19.76 1.78 -14.59
CA ILE A 108 -20.02 1.09 -13.31
C ILE A 108 -20.96 1.87 -12.41
N LEU A 109 -20.93 3.20 -12.43
CA LEU A 109 -21.86 4.03 -11.64
C LEU A 109 -23.36 3.83 -11.99
N ARG A 110 -23.68 3.14 -13.10
CA ARG A 110 -25.06 2.74 -13.44
C ARG A 110 -25.40 1.30 -13.04
N GLN A 111 -24.49 0.61 -12.38
CA GLN A 111 -24.66 -0.78 -11.92
C GLN A 111 -25.03 -0.88 -10.44
N ASP A 112 -25.41 0.24 -9.79
CA ASP A 112 -25.71 0.30 -8.37
C ASP A 112 -24.57 -0.27 -7.49
N PRO A 113 -23.30 0.18 -7.67
CA PRO A 113 -22.17 -0.33 -6.88
C PRO A 113 -22.18 0.26 -5.47
N ASP A 114 -21.73 -0.50 -4.47
CA ASP A 114 -21.42 0.02 -3.13
C ASP A 114 -19.92 0.32 -3.00
N ILE A 115 -19.10 -0.58 -3.53
CA ILE A 115 -17.64 -0.53 -3.47
C ILE A 115 -17.06 -0.66 -4.87
N ILE A 116 -16.14 0.23 -5.20
CA ILE A 116 -15.48 0.27 -6.50
C ILE A 116 -13.98 0.12 -6.30
N LEU A 117 -13.34 -0.81 -7.02
CA LEU A 117 -11.89 -0.84 -7.17
C LEU A 117 -11.51 -0.31 -8.56
N VAL A 118 -10.71 0.74 -8.60
CA VAL A 118 -10.01 1.18 -9.81
C VAL A 118 -8.56 0.74 -9.66
N GLY A 119 -8.09 -0.18 -10.50
CA GLY A 119 -6.78 -0.81 -10.35
C GLY A 119 -5.64 0.18 -10.13
N GLU A 120 -5.69 1.33 -10.82
CA GLU A 120 -4.75 2.43 -10.65
C GLU A 120 -5.32 3.76 -11.18
N MET A 121 -4.83 4.86 -10.63
CA MET A 121 -5.15 6.21 -11.08
C MET A 121 -3.93 6.83 -11.78
N ARG A 122 -3.78 6.58 -13.09
CA ARG A 122 -2.62 7.09 -13.86
C ARG A 122 -2.81 8.47 -14.46
N ASP A 123 -4.06 8.86 -14.73
CA ASP A 123 -4.42 10.09 -15.44
C ASP A 123 -5.48 10.88 -14.70
N ALA A 124 -5.57 12.18 -15.01
CA ALA A 124 -6.48 13.13 -14.38
C ALA A 124 -7.95 12.74 -14.59
N GLU A 125 -8.29 12.16 -15.74
CA GLU A 125 -9.66 11.77 -16.08
C GLU A 125 -10.17 10.67 -15.14
N THR A 126 -9.32 9.66 -14.87
CA THR A 126 -9.61 8.56 -13.97
C THR A 126 -9.73 9.04 -12.52
N VAL A 127 -8.82 9.94 -12.10
CA VAL A 127 -8.86 10.54 -10.76
C VAL A 127 -10.15 11.35 -10.56
N GLU A 128 -10.51 12.20 -11.52
CA GLU A 128 -11.73 13.01 -11.47
C GLU A 128 -12.99 12.13 -11.36
N ALA A 129 -13.05 11.06 -12.16
CA ALA A 129 -14.16 10.11 -12.12
C ALA A 129 -14.25 9.39 -10.76
N ALA A 130 -13.12 9.03 -10.14
CA ALA A 130 -13.08 8.39 -8.84
C ALA A 130 -13.49 9.34 -7.69
N ILE A 131 -13.08 10.60 -7.74
CA ILE A 131 -13.52 11.64 -6.80
C ILE A 131 -15.02 11.84 -6.89
N ARG A 132 -15.59 11.90 -8.09
CA ARG A 132 -17.04 12.01 -8.28
C ARG A 132 -17.77 10.79 -7.72
N ALA A 133 -17.26 9.59 -7.94
CA ALA A 133 -17.82 8.36 -7.35
C ALA A 133 -17.80 8.43 -5.80
N ALA A 134 -16.67 8.84 -5.22
CA ALA A 134 -16.52 8.97 -3.78
C ALA A 134 -17.46 10.01 -3.14
N ILE A 135 -17.63 11.16 -3.78
CA ILE A 135 -18.53 12.23 -3.32
C ILE A 135 -20.00 11.82 -3.45
N THR A 136 -20.33 10.99 -4.44
CA THR A 136 -21.70 10.49 -4.67
C THR A 136 -22.08 9.30 -3.78
N GLY A 137 -21.25 8.97 -2.78
CA GLY A 137 -21.60 7.98 -1.76
C GLY A 137 -21.00 6.59 -1.95
N HIS A 138 -20.01 6.44 -2.84
CA HIS A 138 -19.33 5.16 -3.08
C HIS A 138 -18.02 5.06 -2.31
N LEU A 139 -17.66 3.85 -1.86
CA LEU A 139 -16.31 3.60 -1.34
C LEU A 139 -15.40 3.17 -2.49
N VAL A 140 -14.38 3.96 -2.78
CA VAL A 140 -13.47 3.77 -3.92
C VAL A 140 -12.09 3.38 -3.43
N PHE A 141 -11.61 2.22 -3.88
CA PHE A 141 -10.24 1.78 -3.72
C PHE A 141 -9.44 2.07 -4.98
N SER A 142 -8.19 2.50 -4.83
CA SER A 142 -7.26 2.53 -5.95
C SER A 142 -5.80 2.47 -5.54
N THR A 143 -4.92 2.46 -6.54
CA THR A 143 -3.47 2.52 -6.33
C THR A 143 -2.82 3.74 -6.98
N LEU A 144 -1.74 4.19 -6.34
CA LEU A 144 -0.80 5.15 -6.90
C LEU A 144 0.64 4.66 -6.73
N HIS A 145 1.52 5.16 -7.59
CA HIS A 145 2.95 4.89 -7.52
C HIS A 145 3.69 6.03 -6.84
N THR A 146 3.48 6.18 -5.53
CA THR A 146 4.22 7.13 -4.69
C THR A 146 5.10 6.42 -3.66
N ASN A 147 6.06 7.16 -3.12
CA ASN A 147 7.03 6.59 -2.19
C ASN A 147 6.45 6.40 -0.78
N ASP A 148 5.64 7.34 -0.33
CA ASP A 148 5.00 7.39 0.98
C ASP A 148 3.51 7.82 0.86
N ALA A 149 2.81 7.86 1.99
CA ALA A 149 1.38 8.19 2.01
C ALA A 149 1.12 9.68 1.71
N VAL A 150 1.93 10.59 2.24
CA VAL A 150 1.74 12.03 2.05
C VAL A 150 2.02 12.44 0.59
N GLY A 151 3.05 11.88 -0.05
CA GLY A 151 3.38 12.18 -1.44
C GLY A 151 2.29 11.78 -2.44
N ALA A 152 1.34 10.92 -2.05
CA ALA A 152 0.13 10.66 -2.85
C ALA A 152 -0.78 11.90 -2.96
N ILE A 153 -0.86 12.72 -1.92
CA ILE A 153 -1.62 13.98 -1.93
C ILE A 153 -0.98 14.94 -2.93
N ALA A 154 0.34 15.17 -2.82
CA ALA A 154 1.09 16.00 -3.77
C ALA A 154 0.91 15.50 -5.21
N ARG A 155 1.00 14.18 -5.43
CA ARG A 155 0.79 13.59 -6.75
C ARG A 155 -0.60 13.87 -7.33
N LEU A 156 -1.64 13.82 -6.52
CA LEU A 156 -3.01 14.13 -6.96
C LEU A 156 -3.17 15.62 -7.29
N LEU A 157 -2.55 16.50 -6.50
CA LEU A 157 -2.51 17.94 -6.79
C LEU A 157 -1.78 18.23 -8.10
N ASP A 158 -0.64 17.59 -8.36
CA ASP A 158 0.13 17.68 -9.60
C ASP A 158 -0.67 17.19 -10.83
N MET A 159 -1.61 16.26 -10.62
CA MET A 159 -2.53 15.78 -11.66
C MET A 159 -3.70 16.74 -11.91
N GLY A 160 -3.73 17.90 -11.24
CA GLY A 160 -4.72 18.95 -11.44
C GLY A 160 -5.99 18.79 -10.62
N VAL A 161 -5.96 17.99 -9.55
CA VAL A 161 -7.11 17.88 -8.66
C VAL A 161 -7.18 19.08 -7.73
N GLU A 162 -8.36 19.70 -7.65
CA GLU A 162 -8.63 20.79 -6.73
C GLU A 162 -8.48 20.33 -5.26
N PRO A 163 -7.71 21.05 -4.41
CA PRO A 163 -7.45 20.64 -3.03
C PRO A 163 -8.71 20.39 -2.19
N TYR A 164 -9.77 21.18 -2.41
CA TYR A 164 -11.05 21.02 -1.71
C TYR A 164 -11.77 19.70 -2.08
N LEU A 165 -11.61 19.21 -3.31
CA LEU A 165 -12.17 17.92 -3.70
C LEU A 165 -11.40 16.77 -3.05
N LEU A 166 -10.07 16.88 -2.93
CA LEU A 166 -9.26 15.89 -2.23
C LEU A 166 -9.60 15.84 -0.74
N SER A 167 -9.70 17.00 -0.08
CA SER A 167 -9.97 17.05 1.36
C SER A 167 -11.33 16.48 1.76
N SER A 168 -12.30 16.52 0.85
CA SER A 168 -13.66 16.00 1.09
C SER A 168 -13.87 14.55 0.63
N SER A 169 -12.98 14.00 -0.20
CA SER A 169 -13.11 12.65 -0.77
C SER A 169 -12.14 11.63 -0.18
N LEU A 170 -10.94 12.02 0.25
CA LEU A 170 -9.95 11.09 0.80
C LEU A 170 -10.33 10.62 2.21
N VAL A 171 -10.31 9.30 2.41
CA VAL A 171 -10.54 8.64 3.71
C VAL A 171 -9.22 8.25 4.35
N ALA A 172 -8.38 7.55 3.59
CA ALA A 172 -7.08 7.11 4.07
C ALA A 172 -6.12 6.85 2.90
N ILE A 173 -4.83 7.01 3.17
CA ILE A 173 -3.75 6.66 2.24
C ILE A 173 -2.82 5.69 2.95
N LEU A 174 -2.61 4.53 2.34
CA LEU A 174 -1.73 3.48 2.82
C LEU A 174 -0.46 3.46 1.98
N GLY A 175 0.68 3.82 2.55
CA GLY A 175 1.99 3.56 1.98
C GLY A 175 2.44 2.14 2.30
N GLN A 176 2.95 1.42 1.30
CA GLN A 176 3.37 0.03 1.47
C GLN A 176 4.70 -0.31 0.79
N ARG A 177 5.47 -1.17 1.45
CA ARG A 177 6.59 -1.91 0.88
C ARG A 177 6.61 -3.35 1.37
N LEU A 178 7.42 -4.19 0.72
CA LEU A 178 7.73 -5.55 1.20
C LEU A 178 9.18 -5.63 1.65
N VAL A 179 9.39 -6.18 2.84
CA VAL A 179 10.71 -6.58 3.35
C VAL A 179 10.83 -8.10 3.33
N ARG A 180 12.03 -8.61 3.11
CA ARG A 180 12.31 -10.05 3.20
C ARG A 180 12.33 -10.50 4.66
N CYS A 181 11.72 -11.66 4.96
CA CYS A 181 11.75 -12.19 6.32
C CYS A 181 13.03 -13.02 6.56
N ILE A 182 13.54 -13.01 7.79
CA ILE A 182 14.70 -13.82 8.18
C ILE A 182 14.34 -15.29 8.06
N CYS A 183 15.23 -16.09 7.47
CA CYS A 183 15.04 -17.53 7.38
C CYS A 183 15.01 -18.14 8.80
N PRO A 184 13.91 -18.84 9.19
CA PRO A 184 13.79 -19.37 10.55
C PRO A 184 14.79 -20.49 10.86
N ALA A 185 15.34 -21.16 9.84
CA ALA A 185 16.28 -22.26 10.03
C ALA A 185 17.73 -21.81 10.30
N CYS A 186 18.08 -20.58 9.94
CA CYS A 186 19.43 -20.04 10.11
C CYS A 186 19.41 -18.66 10.79
N LYS A 187 18.34 -18.36 11.53
CA LYS A 187 18.19 -17.13 12.31
C LYS A 187 19.18 -17.16 13.47
N GLU A 188 19.97 -16.11 13.60
CA GLU A 188 20.92 -15.92 14.69
C GLU A 188 20.87 -14.49 15.21
N ARG A 189 21.41 -14.28 16.42
CA ARG A 189 21.53 -12.94 16.99
C ARG A 189 22.81 -12.28 16.50
N VAL A 190 22.70 -11.02 16.10
CA VAL A 190 23.83 -10.20 15.66
C VAL A 190 23.79 -8.85 16.35
N ARG A 191 24.97 -8.28 16.57
CA ARG A 191 25.11 -6.88 16.95
C ARG A 191 25.16 -6.05 15.65
N PRO A 192 24.20 -5.15 15.41
CA PRO A 192 24.24 -4.31 14.21
C PRO A 192 25.48 -3.42 14.18
N GLU A 193 25.88 -3.03 12.97
CA GLU A 193 26.90 -2.02 12.76
C GLU A 193 26.44 -0.66 13.33
N GLU A 194 27.37 0.10 13.92
CA GLU A 194 27.03 1.38 14.56
C GLU A 194 26.45 2.39 13.57
N ASP A 195 26.91 2.39 12.32
CA ASP A 195 26.41 3.31 11.30
C ASP A 195 24.98 2.98 10.88
N LEU A 196 24.61 1.69 10.88
CA LEU A 196 23.23 1.27 10.62
C LEU A 196 22.29 1.74 11.74
N LEU A 197 22.72 1.65 13.01
CA LEU A 197 21.96 2.17 14.15
C LEU A 197 21.75 3.69 14.05
N LYS A 198 22.79 4.44 13.66
CA LYS A 198 22.68 5.89 13.45
C LYS A 198 21.70 6.23 12.31
N MET A 199 21.73 5.49 11.20
CA MET A 199 20.82 5.71 10.07
C MET A 199 19.34 5.57 10.45
N VAL A 200 19.03 4.71 11.41
CA VAL A 200 17.66 4.50 11.90
C VAL A 200 17.32 5.34 13.13
N GLY A 201 18.18 6.30 13.50
CA GLY A 201 17.96 7.21 14.62
C GLY A 201 18.10 6.56 16.00
N MET A 202 18.71 5.38 16.09
CA MET A 202 18.99 4.71 17.36
C MET A 202 20.27 5.28 18.01
N ASP A 203 20.20 5.53 19.31
CA ASP A 203 21.23 6.23 20.08
C ASP A 203 22.38 5.32 20.57
N GLU A 204 23.38 5.91 21.23
CA GLU A 204 24.50 5.17 21.84
C GLU A 204 24.03 4.10 22.85
N LYS A 205 22.89 4.31 23.52
CA LYS A 205 22.31 3.32 24.45
C LYS A 205 21.82 2.06 23.73
N SER A 206 21.54 2.19 22.43
CA SER A 206 21.12 1.09 21.57
C SER A 206 22.28 0.20 21.09
N LYS A 207 23.54 0.59 21.36
CA LYS A 207 24.74 -0.17 20.93
C LYS A 207 24.85 -1.58 21.53
N GLY A 208 24.17 -1.84 22.65
CA GLY A 208 24.11 -3.16 23.29
C GLY A 208 22.96 -4.05 22.81
N LEU A 209 22.09 -3.53 21.95
CA LEU A 209 20.91 -4.26 21.47
C LEU A 209 21.32 -5.34 20.47
N LEU A 210 20.77 -6.53 20.67
CA LEU A 210 20.94 -7.65 19.77
C LEU A 210 19.73 -7.72 18.84
N PHE A 211 20.02 -7.69 17.53
CA PHE A 211 19.04 -7.92 16.49
C PHE A 211 19.21 -9.33 15.94
N HIS A 212 18.45 -9.66 14.91
CA HIS A 212 18.52 -10.94 14.25
C HIS A 212 18.94 -10.79 12.79
N GLN A 213 19.69 -11.78 12.30
CA GLN A 213 20.01 -11.94 10.90
C GLN A 213 19.88 -13.40 10.49
N GLY A 214 19.91 -13.67 9.19
CA GLY A 214 20.04 -15.02 8.67
C GLY A 214 21.46 -15.25 8.12
N LYS A 215 22.19 -16.21 8.67
CA LYS A 215 23.57 -16.52 8.20
C LYS A 215 23.64 -17.19 6.81
N GLY A 216 22.51 -17.63 6.28
CA GLY A 216 22.43 -18.43 5.06
C GLY A 216 22.50 -19.94 5.34
N CYS A 217 21.63 -20.70 4.67
CA CYS A 217 21.61 -22.16 4.70
C CYS A 217 20.95 -22.70 3.42
N GLU A 218 20.96 -24.02 3.24
CA GLU A 218 20.34 -24.67 2.08
C GLU A 218 18.85 -24.33 1.93
N ARG A 219 18.11 -24.21 3.05
CA ARG A 219 16.66 -23.92 3.03
C ARG A 219 16.29 -22.51 2.54
N CYS A 220 17.25 -21.59 2.55
CA CYS A 220 17.09 -20.24 1.99
C CYS A 220 18.03 -19.99 0.80
N TYR A 221 18.62 -21.05 0.25
CA TYR A 221 19.58 -20.98 -0.86
C TYR A 221 20.74 -20.01 -0.57
N GLY A 222 21.22 -20.00 0.67
CA GLY A 222 22.33 -19.13 1.12
C GLY A 222 21.97 -17.66 1.33
N THR A 223 20.73 -17.22 1.05
CA THR A 223 20.39 -15.78 1.11
C THR A 223 20.23 -15.24 2.53
N GLY A 224 19.95 -16.09 3.51
CA GLY A 224 19.58 -15.68 4.87
C GLY A 224 18.10 -15.29 5.01
N TYR A 225 17.34 -15.21 3.92
CA TYR A 225 15.94 -14.78 3.92
C TYR A 225 15.00 -15.84 3.36
N ARG A 226 13.77 -15.86 3.83
CA ARG A 226 12.70 -16.69 3.30
C ARG A 226 11.37 -15.95 3.46
N ASP A 227 10.57 -15.91 2.40
CA ASP A 227 9.30 -15.15 2.34
C ASP A 227 9.47 -13.63 2.47
N ARG A 228 8.34 -12.92 2.45
CA ARG A 228 8.25 -11.46 2.52
C ARG A 228 7.07 -11.07 3.40
N ILE A 229 7.17 -9.91 4.04
CA ILE A 229 6.10 -9.32 4.84
C ILE A 229 5.96 -7.84 4.51
N GLY A 230 4.74 -7.30 4.67
CA GLY A 230 4.48 -5.88 4.46
C GLY A 230 5.03 -5.02 5.59
N ILE A 231 5.54 -3.85 5.22
CA ILE A 231 5.68 -2.70 6.12
C ILE A 231 4.75 -1.59 5.64
N PHE A 232 4.08 -0.95 6.58
CA PHE A 232 2.93 -0.11 6.30
C PHE A 232 3.05 1.24 7.01
N GLU A 233 2.68 2.29 6.30
CA GLU A 233 2.37 3.61 6.82
C GLU A 233 0.93 3.92 6.43
N ILE A 234 0.09 4.32 7.38
CA ILE A 234 -1.32 4.59 7.09
C ILE A 234 -1.67 5.99 7.59
N LEU A 235 -2.00 6.85 6.64
CA LEU A 235 -2.47 8.21 6.87
C LEU A 235 -4.00 8.24 6.83
N PRO A 236 -4.69 8.13 7.98
CA PRO A 236 -6.12 8.44 8.04
C PRO A 236 -6.33 9.95 7.86
N VAL A 237 -7.25 10.33 6.99
CA VAL A 237 -7.52 11.75 6.72
C VAL A 237 -8.51 12.27 7.77
N SER A 238 -7.97 12.85 8.84
CA SER A 238 -8.76 13.53 9.87
C SER A 238 -9.34 14.85 9.36
N SER A 239 -10.31 15.42 10.08
CA SER A 239 -10.87 16.74 9.75
C SER A 239 -9.81 17.86 9.75
N PHE A 240 -8.77 17.73 10.58
CA PHE A 240 -7.67 18.69 10.62
C PHE A 240 -6.72 18.52 9.42
N LEU A 241 -6.34 17.28 9.09
CA LEU A 241 -5.56 17.01 7.89
C LEU A 241 -6.31 17.42 6.62
N ALA A 242 -7.62 17.17 6.53
CA ALA A 242 -8.46 17.64 5.44
C ALA A 242 -8.41 19.18 5.30
N SER A 243 -8.46 19.91 6.41
CA SER A 243 -8.31 21.38 6.43
C SER A 243 -6.94 21.84 5.92
N LEU A 244 -5.86 21.14 6.28
CA LEU A 244 -4.51 21.44 5.78
C LEU A 244 -4.38 21.15 4.28
N ILE A 245 -4.93 20.03 3.81
CA ILE A 245 -4.97 19.66 2.38
C ILE A 245 -5.72 20.75 1.61
N ALA A 246 -6.89 21.18 2.07
CA ALA A 246 -7.68 22.22 1.40
C ALA A 246 -6.95 23.57 1.28
N LYS A 247 -6.00 23.85 2.18
CA LYS A 247 -5.16 25.06 2.16
C LYS A 247 -3.92 24.94 1.26
N GLY A 248 -3.64 23.76 0.69
CA GLY A 248 -2.43 23.53 -0.09
C GLY A 248 -1.16 23.55 0.77
N THR A 249 -1.24 23.02 1.99
CA THR A 249 -0.11 22.96 2.94
C THR A 249 0.97 22.00 2.42
N ASP A 250 2.24 22.27 2.73
CA ASP A 250 3.37 21.43 2.31
C ASP A 250 3.39 20.04 2.98
N ASP A 251 4.03 19.09 2.30
CA ASP A 251 4.11 17.68 2.70
C ASP A 251 4.77 17.50 4.08
N GLN A 252 5.77 18.31 4.44
CA GLN A 252 6.46 18.16 5.72
C GLN A 252 5.53 18.50 6.87
N THR A 253 4.76 19.58 6.72
CA THR A 253 3.74 19.99 7.70
C THR A 253 2.63 18.94 7.82
N LEU A 254 2.15 18.38 6.70
CA LEU A 254 1.16 17.29 6.70
C LEU A 254 1.70 16.04 7.43
N LYS A 255 2.94 15.64 7.13
CA LYS A 255 3.61 14.48 7.74
C LYS A 255 3.82 14.67 9.24
N ASN A 256 4.29 15.85 9.66
CA ASN A 256 4.45 16.17 11.08
C ASN A 256 3.12 16.10 11.82
N ARG A 257 2.07 16.68 11.23
CA ARG A 257 0.74 16.63 11.81
C ARG A 257 0.19 15.20 11.91
N ALA A 258 0.38 14.38 10.88
CA ALA A 258 -0.03 12.99 10.90
C ALA A 258 0.67 12.19 12.01
N LYS A 259 1.97 12.43 12.22
CA LYS A 259 2.74 11.85 13.33
C LYS A 259 2.22 12.30 14.70
N GLU A 260 1.91 13.58 14.85
CA GLU A 260 1.28 14.11 16.08
C GLU A 260 -0.08 13.45 16.36
N GLU A 261 -0.82 13.10 15.31
CA GLU A 261 -2.09 12.35 15.38
C GLU A 261 -1.91 10.83 15.54
N GLY A 262 -0.67 10.34 15.69
CA GLY A 262 -0.35 8.95 16.00
C GLY A 262 -0.09 8.06 14.79
N MET A 263 0.12 8.63 13.59
CA MET A 263 0.53 7.86 12.42
C MET A 263 1.90 7.19 12.66
N THR A 264 1.94 5.87 12.51
CA THR A 264 3.20 5.12 12.47
C THR A 264 3.80 5.20 11.07
N THR A 265 5.04 5.66 10.97
CA THR A 265 5.77 5.70 9.71
C THR A 265 6.18 4.32 9.23
N MET A 266 6.48 4.22 7.93
CA MET A 266 6.97 2.98 7.34
C MET A 266 8.29 2.52 7.98
N MET A 267 9.16 3.47 8.33
CA MET A 267 10.42 3.20 9.03
C MET A 267 10.13 2.63 10.43
N GLU A 268 9.28 3.27 11.23
CA GLU A 268 8.94 2.80 12.59
C GLU A 268 8.31 1.41 12.58
N ASP A 269 7.37 1.14 11.67
CA ASP A 269 6.75 -0.18 11.50
C ASP A 269 7.78 -1.24 11.08
N GLY A 270 8.73 -0.89 10.21
CA GLY A 270 9.84 -1.75 9.83
C GLY A 270 10.81 -2.04 10.98
N LEU A 271 11.19 -1.03 11.74
CA LEU A 271 12.08 -1.16 12.90
C LEU A 271 11.47 -2.04 13.98
N GLN A 272 10.16 -1.91 14.24
CA GLN A 272 9.44 -2.78 15.16
C GLN A 272 9.53 -4.25 14.71
N LYS A 273 9.32 -4.53 13.42
CA LYS A 273 9.48 -5.90 12.88
C LYS A 273 10.92 -6.41 12.92
N ALA A 274 11.90 -5.53 12.74
CA ALA A 274 13.31 -5.89 12.87
C ALA A 274 13.67 -6.25 14.32
N TRP A 275 13.13 -5.49 15.28
CA TRP A 275 13.27 -5.74 16.71
C TRP A 275 12.68 -7.11 17.11
N GLU A 276 11.50 -7.45 16.59
CA GLU A 276 10.86 -8.76 16.76
C GLU A 276 11.62 -9.91 16.04
N GLY A 277 12.62 -9.55 15.22
CA GLY A 277 13.43 -10.48 14.44
C GLY A 277 12.65 -11.13 13.30
N VAL A 278 11.63 -10.44 12.77
CA VAL A 278 10.91 -10.87 11.56
C VAL A 278 11.74 -10.55 10.32
N THR A 279 12.34 -9.37 10.28
CA THR A 279 13.25 -8.88 9.23
C THR A 279 14.57 -8.41 9.85
N THR A 280 15.55 -8.01 9.04
CA THR A 280 16.77 -7.37 9.51
C THR A 280 16.70 -5.85 9.41
N LEU A 281 17.60 -5.14 10.10
CA LEU A 281 17.70 -3.68 10.02
C LEU A 281 18.15 -3.22 8.62
N GLU A 282 19.08 -3.94 8.00
CA GLU A 282 19.58 -3.64 6.66
C GLU A 282 18.45 -3.68 5.64
N GLU A 283 17.52 -4.63 5.79
CA GLU A 283 16.39 -4.77 4.90
C GLU A 283 15.36 -3.65 5.08
N VAL A 284 15.15 -3.19 6.32
CA VAL A 284 14.28 -2.03 6.60
C VAL A 284 14.87 -0.77 5.97
N VAL A 285 16.15 -0.50 6.22
CA VAL A 285 16.83 0.67 5.63
C VAL A 285 16.82 0.59 4.10
N ARG A 286 17.13 -0.56 3.50
CA ARG A 286 17.11 -0.74 2.04
C ARG A 286 15.78 -0.33 1.38
N VAL A 287 14.67 -0.54 2.09
CA VAL A 287 13.32 -0.42 1.53
C VAL A 287 12.61 0.87 1.94
N ALA A 288 12.88 1.37 3.15
CA ALA A 288 12.21 2.53 3.75
C ALA A 288 13.10 3.78 3.84
N TYR A 289 14.35 3.75 3.37
CA TYR A 289 15.20 4.95 3.37
C TYR A 289 14.63 6.01 2.42
N GLY A 290 14.26 7.16 2.97
CA GLY A 290 13.66 8.28 2.23
C GLY A 290 12.14 8.22 2.06
N SER A 291 11.46 7.22 2.64
CA SER A 291 10.00 7.24 2.83
C SER A 291 9.57 7.94 4.12
#